data_AF-A0AAW2PQQ1-F1
#
_entry.id   AF-A0AAW2PQQ1-F1
#
_cell.length_a   1.000
_cell.length_b   1.000
_cell.length_c   1.000
_cell.angle_alpha   90.00
_cell.angle_beta   90.00
_cell.angle_gamma   90.00
#
_symmetry.space_group_name_H-M   'P 1'
#
loop_
_entity.id
_entity.type
_entity.pdbx_description
1 polymer ?
#
loop_
_entity_poly.entity_id
_entity_poly.type
_entity_poly.pdbx_seq_one_letter_code
_entity_poly.pdbx_strand_id
1 'polypeptide(L)'
;MNIAVKTTEQNYSEYMFREALKSGFYDLQAARDEYRLSCGAAGMNRELLWRFMDVQTRLIAPICPHYAEYVWKELLKKDGYIVKAGWPQADSPDLTLKKANKYLQDSIVSMRKLLQKQTSGSKKGKTSTPNVQNKPTVGLIFINEQYDGWKKECLNILQKKFDRATGTFAPDQEILSELQKSEIGQAGNFKQIQKLCMPFLRFKKDEVKAVGIQALDLKLPFGEIEVLTENAELIKRQLGLERLEILSAMDADAAARAGDHASVLNSTPPSPGNPTAIFLS
;
A
#
# COMPACT_ATOMS: atom_id res chain seq x y z
N MET A 1 -1.98 -15.46 4.49
CA MET A 1 -2.13 -16.94 4.55
C MET A 1 -3.02 -17.49 3.44
N ASN A 2 -4.32 -17.17 3.41
CA ASN A 2 -5.25 -17.75 2.41
C ASN A 2 -4.81 -17.56 0.95
N ILE A 3 -4.23 -16.40 0.62
CA ILE A 3 -3.63 -16.15 -0.70
C ILE A 3 -2.49 -17.12 -1.00
N ALA A 4 -1.56 -17.28 -0.05
CA ALA A 4 -0.41 -18.17 -0.22
C ALA A 4 -0.87 -19.62 -0.45
N VAL A 5 -1.87 -20.10 0.29
CA VAL A 5 -2.42 -21.45 0.10
C VAL A 5 -2.91 -21.64 -1.34
N LYS A 6 -3.79 -20.75 -1.85
CA LYS A 6 -4.34 -20.87 -3.20
C LYS A 6 -3.28 -20.71 -4.30
N THR A 7 -2.39 -19.72 -4.17
CA THR A 7 -1.32 -19.50 -5.15
C THR A 7 -0.32 -20.66 -5.17
N THR A 8 0.02 -21.22 -4.01
CA THR A 8 0.94 -22.36 -3.94
C THR A 8 0.31 -23.62 -4.54
N GLU A 9 -0.98 -23.84 -4.30
CA GLU A 9 -1.74 -24.95 -4.90
C GLU A 9 -1.70 -24.88 -6.42
N GLN A 10 -2.01 -23.71 -6.97
CA GLN A 10 -1.93 -23.46 -8.41
C GLN A 10 -0.51 -23.73 -8.95
N ASN A 11 0.52 -23.17 -8.30
CA ASN A 11 1.90 -23.38 -8.73
C ASN A 11 2.32 -24.85 -8.70
N TYR A 12 1.88 -25.64 -7.70
CA TYR A 12 2.14 -27.08 -7.70
C TYR A 12 1.38 -27.79 -8.82
N SER A 13 0.13 -27.42 -9.09
CA SER A 13 -0.67 -28.00 -10.18
C SER A 13 -0.09 -27.73 -11.57
N GLU A 14 0.60 -26.59 -11.72
CA GLU A 14 1.28 -26.17 -12.95
C GLU A 14 2.76 -26.62 -12.99
N TYR A 15 3.21 -27.45 -12.03
CA TYR A 15 4.59 -27.93 -11.91
C TYR A 15 5.65 -26.82 -11.76
N MET A 16 5.24 -25.63 -11.30
CA MET A 16 6.10 -24.48 -11.05
C MET A 16 6.71 -24.54 -9.65
N PHE A 17 7.54 -25.55 -9.37
CA PHE A 17 8.07 -25.82 -8.01
C PHE A 17 8.86 -24.65 -7.40
N ARG A 18 9.55 -23.85 -8.23
CA ARG A 18 10.23 -22.63 -7.76
C ARG A 18 9.24 -21.58 -7.26
N GLU A 19 8.14 -21.38 -7.97
CA GLU A 19 7.09 -20.42 -7.58
C GLU A 19 6.26 -20.96 -6.42
N ALA A 20 6.04 -22.27 -6.34
CA ALA A 20 5.44 -22.92 -5.17
C ALA A 20 6.30 -22.69 -3.90
N LEU A 21 7.63 -22.86 -3.99
CA LEU A 21 8.54 -22.55 -2.89
C LEU A 21 8.49 -21.06 -2.51
N LYS A 22 8.48 -20.17 -3.51
CA LYS A 22 8.38 -18.73 -3.28
C LYS A 22 7.10 -18.36 -2.55
N SER A 23 5.94 -18.77 -3.07
CA SER A 23 4.63 -18.43 -2.51
C SER A 23 4.31 -19.13 -1.19
N GLY A 24 4.65 -20.42 -1.08
CA GLY A 24 4.32 -21.27 0.07
C GLY A 24 5.28 -21.14 1.25
N PHE A 25 6.49 -20.62 1.02
CA PHE A 25 7.51 -20.45 2.06
C PHE A 25 7.98 -19.01 2.18
N TYR A 26 8.71 -18.47 1.20
CA TYR A 26 9.36 -17.16 1.31
C TYR A 26 8.37 -16.00 1.49
N ASP A 27 7.40 -15.88 0.59
CA ASP A 27 6.39 -14.81 0.63
C ASP A 27 5.50 -14.96 1.89
N LEU A 28 5.24 -16.20 2.31
CA LEU A 28 4.47 -16.50 3.53
C LEU A 28 5.26 -16.13 4.80
N GLN A 29 6.56 -16.37 4.86
CA GLN A 29 7.43 -15.91 5.96
C GLN A 29 7.54 -14.39 6.00
N ALA A 30 7.69 -13.74 4.84
CA ALA A 30 7.71 -12.29 4.75
C ALA A 30 6.41 -11.68 5.31
N ALA A 31 5.24 -12.25 4.96
CA ALA A 31 3.96 -11.82 5.50
C ALA A 31 3.85 -12.01 7.04
N ARG A 32 4.44 -13.08 7.60
CA ARG A 32 4.51 -13.28 9.06
C ARG A 32 5.40 -12.22 9.72
N ASP A 33 6.55 -11.93 9.13
CA ASP A 33 7.48 -10.94 9.67
C ASP A 33 6.92 -9.53 9.65
N GLU A 34 6.18 -9.21 8.60
CA GLU A 34 5.40 -7.98 8.51
C GLU A 34 4.34 -7.93 9.61
N TYR A 35 3.54 -8.99 9.79
CA TYR A 35 2.54 -9.07 10.86
C TYR A 35 3.17 -8.89 12.26
N ARG A 36 4.30 -9.55 12.51
CA ARG A 36 5.07 -9.38 13.76
C ARG A 36 5.48 -7.94 13.97
N LEU A 37 6.02 -7.30 12.93
CA LEU A 37 6.44 -5.90 12.98
C LEU A 37 5.24 -4.98 13.25
N SER A 38 4.08 -5.27 12.65
CA SER A 38 2.85 -4.50 12.84
C SER A 38 2.35 -4.57 14.29
N CYS A 39 2.26 -5.77 14.86
CA CYS A 39 1.79 -5.98 16.24
C CYS A 39 2.67 -5.30 17.30
N GLY A 40 4.00 -5.28 17.12
CA GLY A 40 4.92 -4.68 18.10
C GLY A 40 4.72 -5.21 19.52
N ALA A 41 4.61 -4.29 20.49
CA ALA A 41 4.52 -4.63 21.91
C ALA A 41 3.23 -5.38 22.31
N ALA A 42 2.15 -5.25 21.53
CA ALA A 42 0.91 -5.98 21.78
C ALA A 42 1.06 -7.50 21.58
N GLY A 43 2.11 -7.92 20.87
CA GLY A 43 2.33 -9.31 20.52
C GLY A 43 1.41 -9.81 19.41
N MET A 44 1.77 -10.96 18.84
CA MET A 44 1.02 -11.59 17.77
C MET A 44 -0.11 -12.46 18.32
N ASN A 45 -1.22 -12.54 17.60
CA ASN A 45 -2.29 -13.46 17.98
C ASN A 45 -1.81 -14.92 17.93
N ARG A 46 -1.95 -15.63 19.06
CA ARG A 46 -1.48 -17.01 19.23
C ARG A 46 -2.14 -17.98 18.24
N GLU A 47 -3.44 -17.90 18.05
CA GLU A 47 -4.18 -18.81 17.16
C GLU A 47 -3.77 -18.60 15.70
N LEU A 48 -3.55 -17.34 15.32
CA LEU A 48 -3.09 -17.01 13.97
C LEU A 48 -1.67 -17.54 13.70
N LEU A 49 -0.79 -17.50 14.71
CA LEU A 49 0.53 -18.10 14.61
C LEU A 49 0.48 -19.62 14.50
N TRP A 50 -0.37 -20.28 15.29
CA TRP A 50 -0.59 -21.72 15.20
C TRP A 50 -1.12 -22.13 13.82
N ARG A 51 -2.07 -21.37 13.27
CA ARG A 51 -2.55 -21.55 11.89
C ARG A 51 -1.43 -21.34 10.88
N PHE A 52 -0.60 -20.30 11.04
CA PHE A 52 0.55 -20.06 10.17
C PHE A 52 1.52 -21.23 10.17
N MET A 53 1.86 -21.77 11.34
CA MET A 53 2.77 -22.90 11.46
C MET A 53 2.17 -24.14 10.80
N ASP A 54 0.91 -24.47 11.05
CA ASP A 54 0.23 -25.59 10.38
C ASP A 54 0.24 -25.45 8.86
N VAL A 55 -0.16 -24.28 8.35
CA VAL A 55 -0.21 -24.00 6.91
C VAL A 55 1.18 -24.11 6.29
N GLN A 56 2.17 -23.37 6.81
CA GLN A 56 3.52 -23.37 6.23
C GLN A 56 4.15 -24.77 6.27
N THR A 57 3.92 -25.54 7.33
CA THR A 57 4.44 -26.91 7.45
C THR A 57 3.84 -27.83 6.38
N ARG A 58 2.53 -27.74 6.14
CA ARG A 58 1.86 -28.52 5.08
C ARG A 58 2.32 -28.09 3.68
N LEU A 59 2.45 -26.78 3.44
CA LEU A 59 2.86 -26.26 2.13
C LEU A 59 4.30 -26.65 1.76
N ILE A 60 5.21 -26.76 2.74
CA ILE A 60 6.61 -27.14 2.48
C ILE A 60 6.84 -28.66 2.44
N ALA A 61 5.87 -29.46 2.90
CA ALA A 61 6.01 -30.91 3.00
C ALA A 61 6.44 -31.62 1.70
N PRO A 62 5.96 -31.23 0.50
CA PRO A 62 6.41 -31.85 -0.76
C PRO A 62 7.90 -31.60 -1.10
N ILE A 63 8.52 -30.56 -0.51
CA ILE A 63 9.91 -30.16 -0.80
C ILE A 63 10.84 -30.59 0.34
N CYS A 64 10.42 -30.39 1.59
CA CYS A 64 11.21 -30.69 2.78
C CYS A 64 10.44 -31.60 3.76
N PRO A 65 10.15 -32.87 3.38
CA PRO A 65 9.25 -33.75 4.14
C PRO A 65 9.77 -34.07 5.55
N HIS A 66 11.08 -34.27 5.73
CA HIS A 66 11.67 -34.58 7.04
C HIS A 66 11.53 -33.41 8.03
N TYR A 67 11.79 -32.19 7.56
CA TYR A 67 11.59 -30.98 8.36
C TYR A 67 10.11 -30.80 8.71
N ALA A 68 9.24 -30.98 7.71
CA ALA A 68 7.81 -30.80 7.91
C ALA A 68 7.23 -31.84 8.89
N GLU A 69 7.70 -33.09 8.82
CA GLU A 69 7.34 -34.15 9.76
C GLU A 69 7.82 -33.85 11.19
N TYR A 70 9.05 -33.35 11.36
CA TYR A 70 9.55 -32.91 12.66
C TYR A 70 8.69 -31.78 13.23
N VAL A 71 8.37 -30.75 12.45
CA VAL A 71 7.51 -29.66 12.92
C VAL A 71 6.10 -30.16 13.27
N TRP A 72 5.52 -31.04 12.44
CA TRP A 72 4.20 -31.62 12.67
C TRP A 72 4.08 -32.40 13.98
N LYS A 73 5.05 -33.30 14.24
CA LYS A 73 5.03 -34.16 15.41
C LYS A 73 5.62 -33.51 16.64
N GLU A 74 6.77 -32.86 16.52
CA GLU A 74 7.52 -32.38 17.69
C GLU A 74 7.08 -31.01 18.15
N LEU A 75 6.74 -30.10 17.22
CA LEU A 75 6.34 -28.74 17.58
C LEU A 75 4.83 -28.60 17.66
N LEU A 76 4.10 -29.09 16.65
CA LEU A 76 2.64 -28.96 16.60
C LEU A 76 1.92 -30.05 17.41
N LYS A 77 2.63 -31.10 17.83
CA LYS A 77 2.08 -32.25 18.58
C LYS A 77 0.82 -32.83 17.93
N LYS A 78 0.82 -32.93 16.61
CA LYS A 78 -0.30 -33.50 15.85
C LYS A 78 -0.14 -34.99 15.64
N ASP A 79 -1.27 -35.70 15.70
CA ASP A 79 -1.31 -37.13 15.44
C ASP A 79 -1.09 -37.45 13.94
N GLY A 80 -0.65 -38.68 13.68
CA GLY A 80 -0.39 -39.17 12.33
C GLY A 80 0.90 -38.63 11.70
N TYR A 81 0.99 -38.71 10.38
CA TYR A 81 2.13 -38.24 9.59
C TYR A 81 1.69 -37.10 8.69
N ILE A 82 2.56 -36.12 8.44
CA ILE A 82 2.19 -34.95 7.65
C ILE A 82 1.79 -35.31 6.21
N VAL A 83 2.41 -36.35 5.66
CA VAL A 83 2.10 -36.84 4.31
C VAL A 83 0.65 -37.32 4.16
N LYS A 84 -0.05 -37.59 5.27
CA LYS A 84 -1.48 -37.95 5.31
C LYS A 84 -2.39 -36.78 5.74
N ALA A 85 -1.84 -35.61 6.06
CA ALA A 85 -2.60 -34.49 6.61
C ALA A 85 -3.46 -33.74 5.58
N GLY A 86 -3.16 -33.88 4.29
CA GLY A 86 -3.84 -33.18 3.20
C GLY A 86 -3.47 -31.70 3.08
N TRP A 87 -3.96 -31.07 2.01
CA TRP A 87 -3.73 -29.66 1.72
C TRP A 87 -4.44 -28.75 2.75
N PRO A 88 -3.84 -27.65 3.20
CA PRO A 88 -4.48 -26.75 4.17
C PRO A 88 -5.72 -26.08 3.59
N GLN A 89 -6.77 -25.97 4.39
CA GLN A 89 -8.00 -25.26 4.00
C GLN A 89 -7.78 -23.74 4.04
N ALA A 90 -8.26 -23.04 3.02
CA ALA A 90 -8.19 -21.59 2.92
C ALA A 90 -9.51 -20.99 2.44
N ASP A 91 -9.98 -19.98 3.15
CA ASP A 91 -11.14 -19.18 2.76
C ASP A 91 -10.82 -18.32 1.53
N SER A 92 -11.85 -17.73 0.93
CA SER A 92 -11.65 -16.73 -0.12
C SER A 92 -10.81 -15.56 0.39
N PRO A 93 -9.70 -15.22 -0.30
CA PRO A 93 -8.88 -14.11 0.12
C PRO A 93 -9.60 -12.77 0.03
N ASP A 94 -9.41 -11.94 1.06
CA ASP A 94 -9.79 -10.53 1.01
C ASP A 94 -8.70 -9.72 0.30
N LEU A 95 -8.95 -9.38 -0.96
CA LEU A 95 -8.04 -8.58 -1.77
C LEU A 95 -8.09 -7.10 -1.40
N THR A 96 -9.19 -6.62 -0.81
CA THR A 96 -9.32 -5.25 -0.31
C THR A 96 -8.40 -5.05 0.89
N LEU A 97 -8.41 -5.99 1.84
CA LEU A 97 -7.50 -5.95 3.00
C LEU A 97 -6.03 -6.02 2.59
N LYS A 98 -5.69 -6.84 1.58
CA LYS A 98 -4.33 -6.88 1.03
C LYS A 98 -3.93 -5.52 0.45
N LYS A 99 -4.83 -4.87 -0.30
CA LYS A 99 -4.58 -3.54 -0.88
C LYS A 99 -4.40 -2.48 0.21
N ALA A 100 -5.25 -2.49 1.24
CA ALA A 100 -5.15 -1.59 2.39
C ALA A 100 -3.82 -1.75 3.13
N ASN A 101 -3.40 -2.98 3.40
CA ASN A 101 -2.12 -3.25 4.03
C ASN A 101 -0.94 -2.83 3.14
N LYS A 102 -0.99 -3.08 1.83
CA LYS A 102 0.03 -2.59 0.89
C LYS A 102 0.13 -1.07 0.90
N TYR A 103 -1.01 -0.37 0.88
CA TYR A 103 -1.07 1.09 1.00
C TYR A 103 -0.41 1.59 2.29
N LEU A 104 -0.71 0.95 3.42
CA LEU A 104 -0.10 1.27 4.71
C LEU A 104 1.44 1.13 4.66
N GLN A 105 1.96 0.00 4.17
CA GLN A 105 3.41 -0.22 4.09
C GLN A 105 4.09 0.76 3.13
N ASP A 106 3.53 0.97 1.94
CA ASP A 106 4.08 1.88 0.95
C ASP A 106 4.09 3.33 1.48
N SER A 107 3.04 3.72 2.22
CA SER A 107 2.95 5.02 2.90
C SER A 107 4.02 5.18 3.97
N ILE A 108 4.24 4.17 4.83
CA ILE A 108 5.30 4.18 5.85
C ILE A 108 6.69 4.31 5.20
N VAL A 109 6.95 3.58 4.12
CA VAL A 109 8.23 3.65 3.39
C VAL A 109 8.43 5.05 2.80
N SER A 110 7.40 5.63 2.18
CA SER A 110 7.44 6.98 1.64
C SER A 110 7.72 8.01 2.73
N MET A 111 6.97 7.96 3.82
CA MET A 111 7.14 8.84 4.98
C MET A 111 8.53 8.73 5.60
N ARG A 112 9.08 7.52 5.73
CA ARG A 112 10.46 7.31 6.23
C ARG A 112 11.49 7.98 5.33
N LYS A 113 11.35 7.85 4.00
CA LYS A 113 12.26 8.51 3.04
C LYS A 113 12.17 10.04 3.14
N LEU A 114 10.96 10.58 3.30
CA LEU A 114 10.73 12.01 3.49
C LEU A 114 11.39 12.51 4.79
N LEU A 115 11.16 11.81 5.90
CA LEU A 115 11.76 12.13 7.19
C LEU A 115 13.29 12.10 7.13
N GLN A 116 13.86 11.08 6.47
CA GLN A 116 15.31 10.97 6.29
C GLN A 116 15.87 12.13 5.45
N LYS A 117 15.17 12.56 4.39
CA LYS A 117 15.59 13.70 3.57
C LYS A 117 15.55 15.02 4.35
N GLN A 118 14.57 15.19 5.24
CA GLN A 118 14.45 16.38 6.08
C GLN A 118 15.55 16.40 7.17
N THR A 119 15.81 15.28 7.83
CA THR A 119 16.81 15.18 8.90
C THR A 119 18.25 15.16 8.41
N SER A 120 18.53 14.59 7.24
CA SER A 120 19.91 14.50 6.71
C SER A 120 20.43 15.81 6.10
N GLY A 121 19.55 16.80 5.88
CA GLY A 121 19.88 18.06 5.22
C GLY A 121 20.29 17.85 3.75
N SER A 122 19.89 18.75 2.86
CA SER A 122 20.51 18.80 1.54
C SER A 122 22.01 19.04 1.74
N LYS A 123 22.87 18.07 1.42
CA LYS A 123 24.34 18.20 1.36
C LYS A 123 24.76 19.23 0.29
N LYS A 124 24.47 20.50 0.51
CA LYS A 124 25.02 21.63 -0.24
C LYS A 124 25.41 22.71 0.77
N GLY A 125 26.69 22.70 1.14
CA GLY A 125 27.37 23.84 1.76
C GLY A 125 27.79 23.62 3.22
N LYS A 126 29.10 23.40 3.40
CA LYS A 126 29.98 23.77 4.52
C LYS A 126 29.46 23.64 5.98
N THR A 127 30.16 22.75 6.71
CA THR A 127 30.47 22.80 8.14
C THR A 127 29.34 23.21 9.09
N SER A 128 28.60 22.23 9.60
CA SER A 128 28.01 22.31 10.93
C SER A 128 27.99 20.92 11.56
N THR A 129 28.38 20.89 12.83
CA THR A 129 28.22 19.78 13.78
C THR A 129 26.82 19.16 13.71
N PRO A 130 26.65 17.85 13.94
CA PRO A 130 25.33 17.21 13.90
C PRO A 130 24.48 17.81 15.02
N ASN A 131 23.57 18.72 14.65
CA ASN A 131 22.70 19.37 15.61
C ASN A 131 21.60 18.36 16.00
N VAL A 132 21.76 17.73 17.15
CA VAL A 132 20.81 16.75 17.74
C VAL A 132 19.45 17.39 18.08
N GLN A 133 19.33 18.72 17.99
CA GLN A 133 18.19 19.50 18.47
C GLN A 133 16.95 19.55 17.56
N ASN A 134 17.01 19.12 16.30
CA ASN A 134 15.87 19.23 15.36
C ASN A 134 15.42 17.86 14.82
N LYS A 135 15.28 16.85 15.69
CA LYS A 135 14.63 15.61 15.27
C LYS A 135 13.12 15.86 15.27
N PRO A 136 12.40 15.66 14.16
CA PRO A 136 10.97 15.86 14.14
C PRO A 136 10.28 14.93 15.14
N THR A 137 9.49 15.52 16.05
CA THR A 137 8.75 14.83 17.11
C THR A 137 7.29 14.60 16.73
N VAL A 138 6.74 15.46 15.85
CA VAL A 138 5.34 15.43 15.42
C VAL A 138 5.25 15.15 13.91
N GLY A 139 4.41 14.19 13.52
CA GLY A 139 4.02 13.96 12.13
C GLY A 139 2.57 14.35 11.86
N LEU A 140 2.34 15.17 10.84
CA LEU A 140 1.02 15.50 10.32
C LEU A 140 0.84 14.78 8.98
N ILE A 141 -0.15 13.89 8.88
CA ILE A 141 -0.50 13.16 7.66
C ILE A 141 -1.81 13.73 7.12
N PHE A 142 -1.76 14.30 5.93
CA PHE A 142 -2.90 14.84 5.23
C PHE A 142 -3.41 13.86 4.17
N ILE A 143 -4.70 13.58 4.22
CA ILE A 143 -5.36 12.59 3.36
C ILE A 143 -6.49 13.28 2.61
N ASN A 144 -6.58 13.02 1.31
CA ASN A 144 -7.77 13.30 0.54
C ASN A 144 -8.31 11.98 -0.02
N GLU A 145 -9.43 11.51 0.53
CA GLU A 145 -10.03 10.22 0.17
C GLU A 145 -10.78 10.25 -1.17
N GLN A 146 -10.88 11.42 -1.80
CA GLN A 146 -11.52 11.59 -3.10
C GLN A 146 -10.59 12.28 -4.10
N TYR A 147 -10.60 11.83 -5.35
CA TYR A 147 -9.99 12.60 -6.43
C TYR A 147 -10.85 13.84 -6.72
N ASP A 148 -10.23 15.02 -6.67
CA ASP A 148 -10.86 16.31 -6.93
C ASP A 148 -10.24 17.04 -8.13
N GLY A 149 -10.93 18.11 -8.56
CA GLY A 149 -10.48 19.00 -9.62
C GLY A 149 -10.17 18.26 -10.91
N TRP A 150 -8.97 18.48 -11.46
CA TRP A 150 -8.62 17.92 -12.76
C TRP A 150 -8.47 16.39 -12.76
N LYS A 151 -8.06 15.79 -11.63
CA LYS A 151 -7.89 14.33 -11.51
C LYS A 151 -9.24 13.62 -11.58
N LYS A 152 -10.27 14.18 -10.95
CA LYS A 152 -11.66 13.65 -10.97
C LYS A 152 -12.19 13.54 -12.40
N GLU A 153 -12.05 14.62 -13.15
CA GLU A 153 -12.58 14.67 -14.51
C GLU A 153 -11.78 13.77 -15.46
N CYS A 154 -10.45 13.68 -15.29
CA CYS A 154 -9.65 12.69 -16.01
C CYS A 154 -10.14 11.27 -15.77
N LEU A 155 -10.45 10.92 -14.52
CA LEU A 155 -10.99 9.59 -14.19
C LEU A 155 -12.38 9.39 -14.78
N ASN A 156 -13.28 10.38 -14.69
CA ASN A 156 -14.61 10.31 -15.30
C ASN A 156 -14.54 10.08 -16.82
N ILE A 157 -13.64 10.80 -17.52
CA ILE A 157 -13.44 10.64 -18.96
C ILE A 157 -12.82 9.28 -19.28
N LEU A 158 -11.83 8.82 -18.50
CA LEU A 158 -11.25 7.49 -18.66
C LEU A 158 -12.29 6.39 -18.47
N GLN A 159 -13.18 6.52 -17.47
CA GLN A 159 -14.28 5.57 -17.26
C GLN A 159 -15.27 5.57 -18.43
N LYS A 160 -15.66 6.76 -18.94
CA LYS A 160 -16.54 6.89 -20.10
C LYS A 160 -15.95 6.31 -21.39
N LYS A 161 -14.63 6.41 -21.55
CA LYS A 161 -13.86 5.97 -22.73
C LYS A 161 -13.16 4.62 -22.53
N PHE A 162 -13.55 3.86 -21.51
CA PHE A 162 -13.10 2.50 -21.29
C PHE A 162 -14.12 1.52 -21.86
N ASP A 163 -13.70 0.75 -22.85
CA ASP A 163 -14.52 -0.31 -23.39
C ASP A 163 -14.38 -1.56 -22.52
N ARG A 164 -15.47 -1.92 -21.83
CA ARG A 164 -15.53 -3.10 -20.95
C ARG A 164 -15.48 -4.42 -21.71
N ALA A 165 -15.85 -4.44 -22.98
CA ALA A 165 -15.88 -5.65 -23.79
C ALA A 165 -14.47 -6.02 -24.30
N THR A 166 -13.70 -5.01 -24.72
CA THR A 166 -12.32 -5.23 -25.21
C THR A 166 -11.26 -5.04 -24.13
N GLY A 167 -11.62 -4.42 -23.00
CA GLY A 167 -10.67 -4.07 -21.93
C GLY A 167 -9.68 -2.99 -22.35
N THR A 168 -10.03 -2.18 -23.37
CA THR A 168 -9.14 -1.17 -23.95
C THR A 168 -9.67 0.24 -23.75
N PHE A 169 -8.75 1.19 -23.77
CA PHE A 169 -9.08 2.62 -23.73
C PHE A 169 -9.12 3.18 -25.15
N ALA A 170 -9.96 4.19 -25.36
CA ALA A 170 -9.90 5.02 -26.55
C ALA A 170 -8.49 5.61 -26.78
N PRO A 171 -8.15 5.98 -28.04
CA PRO A 171 -6.87 6.61 -28.36
C PRO A 171 -6.60 7.86 -27.50
N ASP A 172 -5.34 8.08 -27.15
CA ASP A 172 -4.93 9.21 -26.30
C ASP A 172 -5.38 10.56 -26.88
N GLN A 173 -5.40 10.70 -28.21
CA GLN A 173 -5.87 11.91 -28.90
C GLN A 173 -7.36 12.19 -28.63
N GLU A 174 -8.19 11.16 -28.56
CA GLU A 174 -9.62 11.30 -28.29
C GLU A 174 -9.85 11.69 -26.82
N ILE A 175 -9.14 11.04 -25.89
CA ILE A 175 -9.20 11.35 -24.46
C ILE A 175 -8.75 12.79 -24.21
N LEU A 176 -7.68 13.23 -24.87
CA LEU A 176 -7.19 14.61 -24.78
C LEU A 176 -8.17 15.62 -25.38
N SER A 177 -8.82 15.28 -26.50
CA SER A 177 -9.83 16.16 -27.11
C SER A 177 -11.03 16.36 -26.17
N GLU A 178 -11.42 15.32 -25.44
CA GLU A 178 -12.53 15.37 -24.49
C GLU A 178 -12.15 16.12 -23.21
N LEU A 179 -10.91 15.96 -22.74
CA LEU A 179 -10.33 16.77 -21.66
C LEU A 179 -10.23 18.27 -22.02
N GLN A 180 -10.01 18.59 -23.29
CA GLN A 180 -9.98 19.98 -23.76
C GLN A 180 -11.39 20.59 -23.86
N LYS A 181 -12.42 19.77 -24.04
CA LYS A 181 -13.83 20.21 -24.05
C LYS A 181 -14.43 20.32 -22.65
N SER A 182 -13.88 19.63 -21.66
CA SER A 182 -14.37 19.66 -20.28
C SER A 182 -14.05 20.98 -19.57
N GLU A 183 -14.60 21.15 -18.36
CA GLU A 183 -14.42 22.34 -17.52
C GLU A 183 -12.94 22.71 -17.29
N ILE A 184 -12.03 21.73 -17.37
CA ILE A 184 -10.59 21.91 -17.18
C ILE A 184 -9.91 22.46 -18.43
N GLY A 185 -10.41 22.09 -19.61
CA GLY A 185 -9.94 22.60 -20.89
C GLY A 185 -10.30 24.05 -21.12
N GLN A 186 -11.42 24.48 -20.54
CA GLN A 186 -11.85 25.88 -20.54
C GLN A 186 -11.17 26.73 -19.47
N ALA A 187 -10.50 26.10 -18.49
CA ALA A 187 -9.69 26.82 -17.51
C ALA A 187 -8.40 27.36 -18.16
N GLY A 188 -8.04 28.62 -17.86
CA GLY A 188 -6.85 29.29 -18.43
C GLY A 188 -5.51 28.58 -18.19
N ASN A 189 -5.48 27.58 -17.31
CA ASN A 189 -4.29 26.79 -16.95
C ASN A 189 -4.16 25.44 -17.69
N PHE A 190 -4.96 25.17 -18.73
CA PHE A 190 -5.00 23.88 -19.41
C PHE A 190 -3.63 23.34 -19.86
N LYS A 191 -2.72 24.18 -20.39
CA LYS A 191 -1.37 23.73 -20.80
C LYS A 191 -0.53 23.15 -19.65
N GLN A 192 -0.66 23.71 -18.45
CA GLN A 192 0.04 23.21 -17.26
C GLN A 192 -0.61 21.93 -16.76
N ILE A 193 -1.94 21.88 -16.77
CA ILE A 193 -2.72 20.71 -16.37
C ILE A 193 -2.45 19.55 -17.35
N GLN A 194 -2.36 19.79 -18.66
CA GLN A 194 -2.06 18.78 -19.67
C GLN A 194 -0.72 18.08 -19.43
N LYS A 195 0.31 18.81 -18.98
CA LYS A 195 1.61 18.22 -18.60
C LYS A 195 1.50 17.29 -17.40
N LEU A 196 0.58 17.54 -16.48
CA LEU A 196 0.31 16.71 -15.30
C LEU A 196 -0.65 15.54 -15.62
N CYS A 197 -1.60 15.76 -16.52
CA CYS A 197 -2.57 14.75 -16.94
C CYS A 197 -1.89 13.58 -17.66
N MET A 198 -0.93 13.82 -18.55
CA MET A 198 -0.32 12.75 -19.34
C MET A 198 0.34 11.64 -18.47
N PRO A 199 1.21 11.96 -17.49
CA PRO A 199 1.72 10.97 -16.55
C PRO A 199 0.61 10.28 -15.74
N PHE A 200 -0.41 11.02 -15.31
CA PHE A 200 -1.52 10.48 -14.51
C PHE A 200 -2.39 9.50 -15.32
N LEU A 201 -2.70 9.83 -16.58
CA LEU A 201 -3.43 8.95 -17.50
C LEU A 201 -2.66 7.66 -17.73
N ARG A 202 -1.35 7.75 -18.01
CA ARG A 202 -0.51 6.56 -18.19
C ARG A 202 -0.48 5.69 -16.95
N PHE A 203 -0.26 6.31 -15.78
CA PHE A 203 -0.30 5.63 -14.50
C PHE A 203 -1.63 4.88 -14.28
N LYS A 204 -2.77 5.55 -14.50
CA LYS A 204 -4.09 4.93 -14.34
C LYS A 204 -4.38 3.84 -15.37
N LYS A 205 -3.93 3.99 -16.62
CA LYS A 205 -4.04 2.93 -17.64
C LYS A 205 -3.23 1.69 -17.24
N ASP A 206 -2.04 1.88 -16.70
CA ASP A 206 -1.19 0.79 -16.22
C ASP A 206 -1.79 0.13 -14.95
N GLU A 207 -2.38 0.91 -14.04
CA GLU A 207 -3.13 0.36 -12.90
C GLU A 207 -4.35 -0.46 -13.35
N VAL A 208 -5.09 -0.01 -14.36
CA VAL A 208 -6.24 -0.77 -14.90
C VAL A 208 -5.81 -2.08 -15.53
N LYS A 209 -4.66 -2.14 -16.20
CA LYS A 209 -4.11 -3.41 -16.70
C LYS A 209 -3.74 -4.38 -15.58
N ALA A 210 -3.26 -3.84 -14.45
CA ALA A 210 -2.82 -4.66 -13.32
C ALA A 210 -3.97 -5.11 -12.41
N VAL A 211 -4.97 -4.26 -12.20
CA VAL A 211 -5.99 -4.41 -11.13
C VAL A 211 -7.42 -4.45 -11.68
N GLY A 212 -7.63 -4.06 -12.94
CA GLY A 212 -8.94 -3.97 -13.58
C GLY A 212 -9.60 -2.60 -13.38
N ILE A 213 -10.87 -2.50 -13.80
CA ILE A 213 -11.60 -1.22 -13.93
C ILE A 213 -11.73 -0.44 -12.61
N GLN A 214 -11.66 -1.13 -11.47
CA GLN A 214 -11.71 -0.53 -10.12
C GLN A 214 -10.60 0.48 -9.88
N ALA A 215 -9.48 0.41 -10.63
CA ALA A 215 -8.42 1.41 -10.52
C ALA A 215 -8.85 2.82 -10.98
N LEU A 216 -9.97 2.92 -11.70
CA LEU A 216 -10.56 4.19 -12.12
C LEU A 216 -11.54 4.76 -11.09
N ASP A 217 -11.85 4.04 -10.00
CA ASP A 217 -12.79 4.51 -9.00
C ASP A 217 -12.29 5.81 -8.35
N LEU A 218 -13.21 6.72 -8.04
CA LEU A 218 -12.89 8.03 -7.46
C LEU A 218 -12.38 7.94 -6.01
N LYS A 219 -12.61 6.78 -5.37
CA LYS A 219 -12.19 6.44 -4.02
C LYS A 219 -11.53 5.07 -4.02
N LEU A 220 -10.65 4.84 -3.07
CA LEU A 220 -10.10 3.51 -2.84
C LEU A 220 -11.18 2.57 -2.25
N PRO A 221 -11.03 1.24 -2.40
CA PRO A 221 -11.99 0.27 -1.88
C PRO A 221 -11.96 0.14 -0.34
N PHE A 222 -11.20 0.99 0.35
CA PHE A 222 -11.05 1.06 1.81
C PHE A 222 -10.90 2.53 2.23
N GLY A 223 -11.28 2.86 3.47
CA GLY A 223 -11.06 4.19 4.05
C GLY A 223 -9.59 4.42 4.39
N GLU A 224 -8.97 5.45 3.80
CA GLU A 224 -7.55 5.74 4.04
C GLU A 224 -7.34 6.28 5.46
N ILE A 225 -8.24 7.15 5.91
CA ILE A 225 -8.19 7.73 7.25
C ILE A 225 -8.31 6.62 8.29
N GLU A 226 -9.26 5.70 8.12
CA GLU A 226 -9.48 4.57 9.03
C GLU A 226 -8.24 3.67 9.10
N VAL A 227 -7.70 3.25 7.94
CA VAL A 227 -6.52 2.39 7.88
C VAL A 227 -5.31 3.01 8.58
N LEU A 228 -5.03 4.30 8.34
CA LEU A 228 -3.90 4.96 9.00
C LEU A 228 -4.16 5.19 10.50
N THR A 229 -5.42 5.44 10.89
CA THR A 229 -5.80 5.67 12.29
C THR A 229 -5.69 4.41 13.11
N GLU A 230 -6.22 3.28 12.62
CA GLU A 230 -6.09 1.97 13.27
C GLU A 230 -4.62 1.55 13.46
N ASN A 231 -3.74 2.00 12.57
CA ASN A 231 -2.32 1.67 12.56
C ASN A 231 -1.42 2.83 13.03
N ALA A 232 -1.96 3.85 13.70
CA ALA A 232 -1.23 5.05 14.09
C ALA A 232 0.00 4.73 14.97
N GLU A 233 -0.13 3.80 15.92
CA GLU A 233 0.98 3.38 16.79
C GLU A 233 2.10 2.66 16.03
N LEU A 234 1.74 1.89 15.00
CA LEU A 234 2.73 1.28 14.10
C LEU A 234 3.51 2.38 13.36
N ILE A 235 2.81 3.36 12.80
CA ILE A 235 3.42 4.47 12.05
C ILE A 235 4.35 5.28 12.97
N LYS A 236 3.88 5.66 14.16
CA LYS A 236 4.68 6.37 15.18
C LYS A 236 5.96 5.61 15.50
N ARG A 237 5.87 4.32 15.80
CA ARG A 237 7.04 3.47 16.11
C ARG A 237 8.01 3.37 14.93
N GLN A 238 7.50 3.15 13.72
CA GLN A 238 8.34 2.97 12.53
C GLN A 238 9.01 4.26 12.05
N LEU A 239 8.45 5.42 12.38
CA LEU A 239 9.01 6.75 12.07
C LEU A 239 9.77 7.35 13.27
N GLY A 240 9.61 6.81 14.47
CA GLY A 240 10.24 7.31 15.69
C GLY A 240 9.70 8.67 16.14
N LEU A 241 8.39 8.87 15.98
CA LEU A 241 7.65 10.09 16.33
C LEU A 241 6.98 9.95 17.70
N GLU A 242 6.86 11.07 18.42
CA GLU A 242 6.15 11.14 19.70
C GLU A 242 4.64 11.33 19.49
N ARG A 243 4.27 12.16 18.50
CA ARG A 243 2.88 12.46 18.15
C ARG A 243 2.63 12.29 16.65
N LEU A 244 1.47 11.74 16.32
CA LEU A 244 1.00 11.60 14.95
C LEU A 244 -0.43 12.14 14.86
N GLU A 245 -0.69 12.99 13.88
CA GLU A 245 -2.04 13.45 13.55
C GLU A 245 -2.39 13.07 12.13
N ILE A 246 -3.58 12.51 11.97
CA ILE A 246 -4.15 12.17 10.68
C ILE A 246 -5.27 13.18 10.43
N LEU A 247 -5.13 13.93 9.35
CA LEU A 247 -5.97 15.08 9.04
C LEU A 247 -6.58 14.90 7.65
N SER A 248 -7.85 15.27 7.52
CA SER A 248 -8.51 15.36 6.23
C SER A 248 -8.10 16.66 5.53
N ALA A 249 -7.72 16.57 4.26
CA ALA A 249 -7.40 17.73 3.44
C ALA A 249 -8.63 18.61 3.13
N MET A 250 -9.83 18.10 3.39
CA MET A 250 -11.09 18.86 3.25
C MET A 250 -11.36 19.77 4.45
N ASP A 251 -10.68 19.55 5.58
CA ASP A 251 -10.82 20.37 6.77
C ASP A 251 -10.02 21.67 6.62
N ALA A 252 -10.70 22.81 6.61
CA ALA A 252 -10.08 24.12 6.45
C ALA A 252 -9.10 24.45 7.60
N ASP A 253 -9.35 23.92 8.80
CA ASP A 253 -8.50 24.13 9.97
C ASP A 253 -7.26 23.23 9.96
N ALA A 254 -7.28 22.13 9.19
CA ALA A 254 -6.14 21.23 9.09
C ALA A 254 -4.93 21.91 8.43
N ALA A 255 -5.15 22.76 7.41
CA ALA A 255 -4.07 23.49 6.75
C ALA A 255 -3.37 24.48 7.69
N ALA A 256 -4.10 25.06 8.65
CA ALA A 256 -3.54 25.95 9.66
C ALA A 256 -2.56 25.21 10.60
N ARG A 257 -2.80 23.92 10.87
CA ARG A 257 -1.89 23.09 11.70
C ARG A 257 -0.53 22.85 11.05
N ALA A 258 -0.42 22.94 9.73
CA ALA A 258 0.86 22.82 9.03
C ALA A 258 1.76 24.06 9.20
N GLY A 259 1.21 25.20 9.67
CA GLY A 259 1.96 26.44 9.89
C GLY A 259 2.80 26.85 8.68
N ASP A 260 4.08 27.13 8.90
CA ASP A 260 5.04 27.54 7.87
C ASP A 260 5.26 26.48 6.76
N HIS A 261 4.91 25.23 7.03
CA HIS A 261 5.02 24.12 6.08
C HIS A 261 3.76 23.91 5.23
N ALA A 262 2.72 24.74 5.38
CA ALA A 262 1.50 24.65 4.57
C ALA A 262 1.78 24.76 3.05
N SER A 263 2.87 25.40 2.65
CA SER A 263 3.32 25.46 1.26
C SER A 263 3.62 24.07 0.64
N VAL A 264 3.93 23.06 1.47
CA VAL A 264 4.11 21.67 1.04
C VAL A 264 2.80 21.05 0.57
N LEU A 265 1.66 21.42 1.16
CA LEU A 265 0.33 20.97 0.73
C LEU A 265 -0.03 21.49 -0.66
N ASN A 266 0.44 22.69 -1.01
CA ASN A 266 0.22 23.27 -2.34
C ASN A 266 1.13 22.67 -3.41
N SER A 267 2.38 22.34 -3.06
CA SER A 267 3.35 21.75 -3.99
C SER A 267 3.12 20.25 -4.22
N THR A 268 2.69 19.55 -3.18
CA THR A 268 2.36 18.12 -3.21
C THR A 268 1.00 17.90 -2.54
N PRO A 269 -0.10 18.17 -3.27
CA PRO A 269 -1.43 18.00 -2.72
C PRO A 269 -1.74 16.51 -2.50
N PRO A 270 -2.34 16.16 -1.35
CA PRO A 270 -2.72 14.78 -1.08
C PRO A 270 -3.76 14.32 -2.10
N SER A 271 -3.68 13.05 -2.49
CA SER A 271 -4.67 12.43 -3.36
C SER A 271 -4.82 10.95 -3.00
N PRO A 272 -5.94 10.31 -3.37
CA PRO A 272 -6.16 8.93 -2.96
C PRO A 272 -4.99 8.01 -3.30
N GLY A 273 -4.51 7.29 -2.30
CA GLY A 273 -3.35 6.39 -2.38
C GLY A 273 -1.99 7.07 -2.18
N ASN A 274 -1.95 8.40 -2.07
CA ASN A 274 -0.74 9.20 -1.91
C ASN A 274 -0.97 10.30 -0.87
N PRO A 275 -0.86 9.98 0.42
CA PRO A 275 -0.98 10.96 1.50
C PRO A 275 0.23 11.90 1.52
N THR A 276 0.01 13.15 1.96
CA THR A 276 1.08 14.13 2.14
C THR A 276 1.46 14.20 3.61
N ALA A 277 2.74 13.97 3.92
CA ALA A 277 3.24 14.00 5.30
C ALA A 277 4.14 15.23 5.53
N ILE A 278 3.95 15.88 6.67
CA ILE A 278 4.76 17.00 7.16
C ILE A 278 5.28 16.62 8.54
N PHE A 279 6.59 16.79 8.78
CA PHE A 279 7.20 16.51 10.08
C PHE A 279 7.68 17.80 10.75
N LEU A 280 7.28 18.00 12.00
CA LEU A 280 7.58 19.17 12.83
C LEU A 280 8.48 18.76 14.00
N SER A 281 9.34 19.68 14.45
CA SER A 281 10.23 19.50 15.62
C SER A 281 9.55 19.95 16.90
#